data_AF-A0A7S0UI95-F1
#
_entry.id   AF-A0A7S0UI95-F1
#
_cell.length_a   1.000
_cell.length_b   1.000
_cell.length_c   1.000
_cell.angle_alpha   90.00
_cell.angle_beta   90.00
_cell.angle_gamma   90.00
#
_symmetry.space_group_name_H-M   'P 1'
#
loop_
_entity.id
_entity.type
_entity.pdbx_description
1 polymer ?
#
loop_
_entity_poly.entity_id
_entity_poly.type
_entity_poly.pdbx_seq_one_letter_code
_entity_poly.pdbx_strand_id
1 'polypeptide(L)'
;GCDALGRSLRDFDSLRELVVGGEWEYHLQVVADSLRTNVTLKQLLLVSQQHYTDYNNKHKKRIEYYLALNRAHRRISIDENLSFKLWPTILEKAQDKNQSADLWYHLLRRRPELVAT
;
A
#
# COMPACT_ATOMS: atom_id res chain seq x y z
N GLY A 1 16.78 7.44 6.90
CA GLY A 1 16.15 7.58 5.57
C GLY A 1 15.17 6.46 5.29
N CYS A 2 15.65 5.21 5.30
CA CYS A 2 14.88 4.01 4.96
C CYS A 2 13.64 3.80 5.85
N ASP A 3 13.74 4.02 7.17
CA ASP A 3 12.58 3.95 8.07
C ASP A 3 11.47 4.96 7.73
N ALA A 4 11.84 6.19 7.35
CA ALA A 4 10.87 7.21 7.01
C ALA A 4 10.10 6.80 5.74
N LEU A 5 10.83 6.39 4.69
CA LEU A 5 10.21 5.89 3.46
C LEU A 5 9.38 4.63 3.71
N GLY A 6 9.91 3.70 4.51
CA GLY A 6 9.22 2.47 4.91
C GLY A 6 7.91 2.73 5.63
N ARG A 7 7.85 3.73 6.52
CA ARG A 7 6.60 4.14 7.19
C ARG A 7 5.61 4.75 6.20
N SER A 8 6.07 5.63 5.32
CA SER A 8 5.24 6.30 4.32
C SER A 8 4.61 5.34 3.30
N LEU A 9 5.11 4.09 3.20
CA LEU A 9 4.48 3.07 2.37
C LEU A 9 2.99 2.85 2.69
N ARG A 10 2.60 3.01 3.96
CA ARG A 10 1.20 2.87 4.37
C ARG A 10 0.28 3.88 3.68
N ASP A 11 0.83 5.02 3.28
CA ASP A 11 0.11 6.17 2.76
C ASP A 11 0.18 6.28 1.23
N PHE A 12 0.98 5.48 0.53
CA PHE A 12 0.94 5.50 -0.92
C PHE A 12 -0.38 4.89 -1.43
N ASP A 13 -1.07 5.64 -2.29
CA ASP A 13 -2.36 5.32 -2.90
C ASP A 13 -2.23 4.91 -4.38
N SER A 14 -1.07 5.14 -4.97
CA SER A 14 -0.80 4.92 -6.39
C SER A 14 0.50 4.16 -6.67
N LEU A 15 1.42 4.09 -5.69
CA LEU A 15 2.70 3.42 -5.87
C LEU A 15 2.50 1.90 -6.00
N ARG A 16 2.91 1.36 -7.15
CA ARG A 16 2.78 -0.08 -7.49
C ARG A 16 4.09 -0.84 -7.37
N GLU A 17 5.20 -0.18 -7.65
CA GLU A 17 6.51 -0.79 -7.69
C GLU A 17 7.51 0.12 -6.98
N LEU A 18 8.35 -0.48 -6.14
CA LEU A 18 9.40 0.23 -5.44
C LEU A 18 10.69 -0.57 -5.57
N VAL A 19 11.74 0.07 -6.09
CA VAL A 19 13.10 -0.47 -6.13
C VAL A 19 13.93 0.34 -5.16
N VAL A 20 14.57 -0.34 -4.22
CA VAL A 20 15.37 0.30 -3.18
C VAL A 20 16.69 -0.45 -3.02
N GLY A 21 17.77 0.31 -2.93
CA GLY A 21 19.11 -0.19 -2.62
C GLY A 21 19.57 0.26 -1.23
N GLY A 22 20.67 -0.32 -0.78
CA GLY A 22 21.29 -0.02 0.52
C GLY A 22 20.74 -0.88 1.65
N GLU A 23 20.80 -0.37 2.88
CA GLU A 23 20.64 -1.11 4.15
C GLU A 23 19.18 -1.49 4.52
N TRP A 24 18.33 -1.75 3.52
CA TRP A 24 16.90 -2.02 3.73
C TRP A 24 16.63 -3.34 4.46
N GLU A 25 17.59 -4.26 4.46
CA GLU A 25 17.55 -5.49 5.25
C GLU A 25 17.28 -5.27 6.74
N TYR A 26 17.70 -4.14 7.32
CA TYR A 26 17.46 -3.83 8.73
C TYR A 26 16.08 -3.20 8.98
N HIS A 27 15.38 -2.78 7.93
CA HIS A 27 14.12 -2.06 8.00
C HIS A 27 12.90 -2.88 7.55
N LEU A 28 13.10 -4.19 7.27
CA LEU A 28 12.04 -5.07 6.77
C LEU A 28 10.82 -5.15 7.69
N GLN A 29 11.01 -5.01 9.01
CA GLN A 29 9.89 -4.96 9.94
C GLN A 29 8.97 -3.76 9.67
N VAL A 30 9.56 -2.57 9.51
CA VAL A 30 8.82 -1.33 9.26
C VAL A 30 8.09 -1.39 7.93
N VAL A 31 8.72 -1.99 6.92
CA VAL A 31 8.09 -2.26 5.62
C VAL A 31 6.92 -3.22 5.77
N ALA A 32 7.12 -4.36 6.46
CA ALA A 32 6.07 -5.35 6.67
C ALA A 32 4.86 -4.77 7.41
N ASP A 33 5.09 -3.96 8.44
CA ASP A 33 4.02 -3.33 9.21
C ASP A 33 3.29 -2.25 8.42
N SER A 34 3.98 -1.53 7.53
CA SER A 34 3.34 -0.53 6.67
C SER A 34 2.57 -1.17 5.50
N LEU A 35 3.06 -2.30 4.98
CA LEU A 35 2.32 -3.12 4.03
C LEU A 35 1.08 -3.78 4.64
N ARG A 36 0.91 -3.79 5.96
CA ARG A 36 -0.35 -4.23 6.59
C ARG A 36 -1.54 -3.36 6.17
N THR A 37 -1.37 -2.09 5.80
CA THR A 37 -2.49 -1.24 5.35
C THR A 37 -2.38 -0.82 3.90
N ASN A 38 -1.17 -0.86 3.32
CA ASN A 38 -0.99 -0.60 1.90
C ASN A 38 -1.58 -1.73 1.04
N VAL A 39 -2.47 -1.37 0.11
CA VAL A 39 -3.12 -2.29 -0.84
C VAL A 39 -2.65 -2.10 -2.28
N THR A 40 -1.77 -1.14 -2.53
CA THR A 40 -1.43 -0.66 -3.87
C THR A 40 -0.10 -1.19 -4.37
N LEU A 41 0.87 -1.38 -3.47
CA LEU A 41 2.21 -1.85 -3.80
C LEU A 41 2.16 -3.33 -4.15
N LYS A 42 2.63 -3.67 -5.36
CA LYS A 42 2.61 -5.02 -5.94
C LYS A 42 4.00 -5.63 -6.05
N GLN A 43 5.03 -4.78 -6.12
CA GLN A 43 6.42 -5.22 -6.21
C GLN A 43 7.32 -4.36 -5.31
N LEU A 44 8.22 -5.04 -4.60
CA LEU A 44 9.31 -4.43 -3.85
C LEU A 44 10.60 -5.18 -4.20
N LEU A 45 11.53 -4.49 -4.85
CA LEU A 45 12.85 -5.04 -5.17
C LEU A 45 13.88 -4.45 -4.21
N LEU A 46 14.50 -5.33 -3.42
CA LEU A 46 15.58 -4.99 -2.51
C LEU A 46 16.92 -5.32 -3.17
N VAL A 47 17.67 -4.30 -3.55
CA VAL A 47 19.01 -4.42 -4.13
C VAL A 47 20.01 -4.34 -2.97
N SER A 48 20.21 -5.46 -2.27
CA SER A 48 21.17 -5.58 -1.17
C SER A 48 22.29 -6.56 -1.53
N GLN A 49 23.49 -6.30 -0.99
CA GLN A 49 24.69 -7.13 -1.17
C GLN A 49 24.95 -8.08 0.01
N GLN A 50 24.10 -8.07 1.05
CA GLN A 50 24.33 -8.84 2.28
C GLN A 50 23.45 -10.09 2.42
N HIS A 51 23.95 -11.08 3.19
CA HIS A 51 23.22 -12.30 3.53
C HIS A 51 22.14 -12.03 4.59
N TYR A 52 20.90 -12.47 4.32
CA TYR A 52 19.77 -12.31 5.23
C TYR A 52 19.89 -13.24 6.46
N THR A 53 19.59 -12.71 7.64
CA THR A 53 19.42 -13.51 8.88
C THR A 53 18.02 -14.13 8.95
N ASP A 54 17.81 -15.12 9.83
CA ASP A 54 16.49 -15.72 10.06
C ASP A 54 15.43 -14.71 10.52
N TYR A 55 15.85 -13.69 11.28
CA TYR A 55 14.99 -12.57 11.66
C TYR A 55 14.47 -11.81 10.44
N ASN A 56 15.35 -11.53 9.48
CA ASN A 56 15.00 -10.85 8.23
C ASN A 56 14.10 -11.73 7.35
N ASN A 57 14.32 -13.04 7.33
CA ASN A 57 13.51 -13.99 6.57
C ASN A 57 12.04 -14.00 6.99
N LYS A 58 11.75 -13.87 8.29
CA LYS A 58 10.36 -13.79 8.79
C LYS A 58 9.64 -12.58 8.21
N HIS A 59 10.26 -11.41 8.26
CA HIS A 59 9.67 -10.17 7.76
C HIS A 59 9.57 -10.16 6.23
N LYS A 60 10.57 -10.72 5.53
CA LYS A 60 10.55 -10.91 4.08
C LYS A 60 9.36 -11.75 3.62
N LYS A 61 9.12 -12.91 4.24
CA LYS A 61 7.95 -13.75 3.95
C LYS A 61 6.63 -13.00 4.13
N ARG A 62 6.55 -12.17 5.18
CA ARG A 62 5.36 -11.35 5.46
C ARG A 62 5.16 -10.25 4.41
N ILE A 63 6.24 -9.61 3.95
CA ILE A 63 6.22 -8.67 2.83
C ILE A 63 5.73 -9.37 1.56
N GLU A 64 6.33 -10.51 1.20
CA GLU A 64 5.95 -11.29 0.01
C GLU A 64 4.48 -11.70 0.04
N TYR A 65 3.97 -12.10 1.21
CA TYR A 65 2.55 -12.40 1.41
C TYR A 65 1.65 -11.20 1.11
N TYR A 66 1.93 -10.01 1.67
CA TYR A 66 1.12 -8.82 1.40
C TYR A 66 1.19 -8.41 -0.07
N LEU A 67 2.37 -8.45 -0.70
CA LEU A 67 2.52 -8.16 -2.12
C LEU A 67 1.73 -9.15 -3.00
N ALA A 68 1.73 -10.43 -2.64
CA ALA A 68 0.95 -11.45 -3.35
C ALA A 68 -0.56 -11.17 -3.27
N LEU A 69 -1.06 -10.77 -2.09
CA LEU A 69 -2.46 -10.39 -1.94
C LEU A 69 -2.82 -9.13 -2.74
N ASN A 70 -1.93 -8.13 -2.77
CA ASN A 70 -2.12 -6.90 -3.55
C ASN A 70 -2.14 -7.20 -5.06
N ARG A 71 -1.25 -8.09 -5.54
CA ARG A 71 -1.25 -8.57 -6.94
C ARG A 71 -2.55 -9.29 -7.29
N ALA A 72 -3.07 -10.10 -6.37
CA ALA A 72 -4.30 -10.85 -6.57
C ALA A 72 -5.58 -10.02 -6.37
N HIS A 73 -5.48 -8.73 -6.02
CA HIS A 73 -6.63 -7.88 -5.68
C HIS A 73 -7.50 -8.46 -4.55
N ARG A 74 -6.87 -9.18 -3.60
CA ARG A 74 -7.56 -9.89 -2.51
C ARG A 74 -7.53 -9.16 -1.18
N ARG A 75 -6.94 -7.96 -1.12
CA ARG A 75 -6.94 -7.15 0.09
C ARG A 75 -8.05 -6.14 0.05
N ILE A 76 -8.90 -6.19 1.06
CA ILE A 76 -9.82 -5.11 1.41
C ILE A 76 -9.10 -4.29 2.49
N SER A 77 -9.13 -2.96 2.34
CA SER A 77 -8.59 -2.05 3.35
C SER A 77 -9.22 -2.37 4.72
N ILE A 78 -8.40 -2.59 5.74
CA ILE A 78 -8.85 -2.82 7.14
C ILE A 78 -8.98 -1.50 7.91
N ASP A 79 -9.09 -0.38 7.20
CA ASP A 79 -9.17 0.92 7.83
C ASP A 79 -10.54 1.08 8.51
N GLU A 80 -10.53 1.21 9.83
CA GLU A 80 -11.74 1.35 10.65
C GLU A 80 -12.54 2.61 10.29
N ASN A 81 -11.91 3.59 9.63
CA ASN A 81 -12.53 4.82 9.15
C ASN A 81 -13.02 4.73 7.69
N LEU A 82 -13.44 3.54 7.25
CA LEU A 82 -14.17 3.35 6.00
C LEU A 82 -15.49 4.13 6.05
N SER A 83 -15.48 5.35 5.49
CA SER A 83 -16.70 6.14 5.34
C SER A 83 -17.56 5.57 4.22
N PHE A 84 -18.46 4.65 4.57
CA PHE A 84 -19.45 4.06 3.65
C PHE A 84 -20.34 5.12 2.97
N LYS A 85 -20.45 6.32 3.57
CA LYS A 85 -21.18 7.45 2.99
C LYS A 85 -20.58 7.94 1.67
N LEU A 86 -19.28 7.69 1.42
CA LEU A 86 -18.60 8.10 0.20
C LEU A 86 -18.82 7.10 -0.96
N TRP A 87 -19.24 5.86 -0.67
CA TRP A 87 -19.31 4.81 -1.70
C TRP A 87 -20.23 5.12 -2.89
N PRO A 88 -21.44 5.69 -2.70
CA PRO A 88 -22.29 6.05 -3.83
C PRO A 88 -21.58 6.98 -4.82
N THR A 89 -20.95 8.06 -4.33
CA THR A 89 -20.18 9.00 -5.16
C THR A 89 -18.97 8.34 -5.81
N ILE A 90 -18.28 7.47 -5.09
CA ILE A 90 -17.12 6.77 -5.62
C ILE A 90 -17.51 5.82 -6.77
N LEU A 91 -18.60 5.06 -6.61
CA LEU A 91 -19.08 4.13 -7.63
C LEU A 91 -19.54 4.88 -8.89
N GLU A 92 -20.23 6.00 -8.72
CA GLU A 92 -20.64 6.90 -9.81
C GLU A 92 -19.41 7.43 -10.58
N LYS A 93 -18.41 7.98 -9.88
CA LYS A 93 -17.19 8.51 -10.52
C LYS A 93 -16.33 7.41 -11.16
N ALA A 94 -16.33 6.20 -10.60
CA ALA A 94 -15.62 5.05 -11.14
C ALA A 94 -16.24 4.58 -12.47
N GLN A 95 -17.57 4.54 -12.55
CA GLN A 95 -18.31 4.21 -13.78
C GLN A 95 -18.10 5.28 -14.85
N ASP A 96 -18.27 6.56 -14.53
CA ASP A 96 -18.16 7.66 -15.48
C ASP A 96 -16.77 7.79 -16.11
N LYS A 97 -15.72 7.56 -15.33
CA LYS A 97 -14.33 7.78 -15.77
C LYS A 97 -13.61 6.50 -16.17
N ASN A 98 -14.27 5.35 -16.13
CA ASN A 98 -13.66 4.03 -16.34
C ASN A 98 -12.39 3.83 -15.49
N GLN A 99 -12.42 4.34 -14.25
CA GLN A 99 -11.32 4.31 -13.30
C GLN A 99 -11.66 3.41 -12.11
N SER A 100 -10.65 2.82 -11.47
CA SER A 100 -10.88 1.95 -10.30
C SER A 100 -11.55 2.71 -9.16
N ALA A 101 -12.61 2.13 -8.59
CA ALA A 101 -13.29 2.63 -7.40
C ALA A 101 -12.33 2.81 -6.21
N ASP A 102 -11.29 1.98 -6.11
CA ASP A 102 -10.26 2.13 -5.07
C ASP A 102 -9.55 3.49 -5.15
N LEU A 103 -9.32 3.97 -6.37
CA LEU A 103 -8.59 5.22 -6.61
C LEU A 103 -9.44 6.43 -6.19
N TRP A 104 -10.72 6.41 -6.52
CA TRP A 104 -11.70 7.41 -6.08
C TRP A 104 -11.94 7.38 -4.57
N TYR A 105 -11.95 6.20 -3.96
CA TYR A 105 -12.06 6.06 -2.51
C TYR A 105 -10.91 6.74 -1.78
N HIS A 106 -9.66 6.47 -2.18
CA HIS A 106 -8.49 7.09 -1.56
C HIS A 106 -8.46 8.61 -1.79
N LEU A 107 -8.84 9.07 -2.98
CA LEU A 107 -8.91 10.50 -3.30
C LEU A 107 -9.97 11.24 -2.46
N LEU A 108 -11.21 10.75 -2.45
CA LEU A 108 -12.32 11.39 -1.72
C LEU A 108 -12.17 11.28 -0.21
N ARG A 109 -11.49 10.26 0.30
CA ARG A 109 -11.13 10.19 1.71
C ARG A 109 -10.16 11.29 2.12
N ARG A 110 -9.20 11.64 1.26
CA ARG A 110 -8.21 12.71 1.52
C ARG A 110 -8.76 14.10 1.28
N ARG A 111 -9.69 14.22 0.34
CA ARG A 111 -10.25 15.47 -0.16
C ARG A 111 -11.79 15.37 -0.22
N PRO A 112 -12.47 15.22 0.92
CA PRO A 112 -13.93 15.03 0.96
C PRO A 112 -14.70 16.21 0.36
N GLU A 113 -14.09 17.39 0.27
CA GLU A 113 -14.65 18.57 -0.38
C GLU A 113 -14.92 18.39 -1.88
N LEU A 114 -14.27 17.42 -2.54
CA LEU A 114 -14.47 17.12 -3.96
C LEU A 114 -15.84 16.48 -4.27
N VAL A 115 -16.63 16.18 -3.23
CA VAL A 115 -18.00 15.65 -3.34
C VAL A 115 -19.06 16.76 -3.35
N ALA A 116 -18.71 17.99 -2.93
CA ALA A 116 -19.69 19.07 -2.68
C ALA A 116 -20.07 19.93 -3.91
N THR A 117 -19.77 19.47 -5.12
CA THR A 117 -20.11 20.17 -6.39
C THR A 117 -21.07 19.34 -7.22
#